data_AF-F6HI96-F1
#
_entry.id   AF-F6HI96-F1
#
_cell.length_a   1.000
_cell.length_b   1.000
_cell.length_c   1.000
_cell.angle_alpha   90.00
_cell.angle_beta   90.00
_cell.angle_gamma   90.00
#
_symmetry.space_group_name_H-M   'P 1'
#
loop_
_entity.id
_entity.type
_entity.pdbx_description
1 polymer ?
#
loop_
_entity_poly.entity_id
_entity_poly.type
_entity_poly.pdbx_seq_one_letter_code
_entity_poly.pdbx_strand_id
1 'polypeptide(L)'
;MSVEILNGATIDGFVEDEEAFNSWVHDSFAALDEDQDGVLSYEEMLKELQCLRVFETEFGIDVKTDPDEVAGVYCFLFSQFDCDSNGVLDFEDFKTATKRMMLAVADGLGLLPLQMILEEGSFLKKAVEWESTKLVP
;
A
#
# COMPACT_ATOMS: atom_id res chain seq x y z
N MET A 1 -10.30 -9.45 6.88
CA MET A 1 -9.39 -9.05 7.98
C MET A 1 -8.78 -10.26 8.67
N SER A 2 -7.45 -10.34 8.76
CA SER A 2 -6.70 -11.43 9.40
C SER A 2 -5.58 -10.85 10.25
N VAL A 3 -5.29 -11.48 11.39
CA VAL A 3 -4.21 -11.04 12.29
C VAL A 3 -2.93 -11.75 11.89
N GLU A 4 -1.97 -10.98 11.39
CA GLU A 4 -0.69 -11.48 10.89
C GLU A 4 0.46 -10.90 11.71
N ILE A 5 1.58 -11.62 11.77
CA ILE A 5 2.82 -11.14 12.39
C ILE A 5 3.75 -10.73 11.26
N LEU A 6 4.24 -9.49 11.33
CA LEU A 6 5.11 -8.90 10.33
C LEU A 6 6.35 -8.31 11.00
N ASN A 7 7.50 -8.41 10.34
CA ASN A 7 8.71 -7.69 10.73
C ASN A 7 9.27 -6.95 9.50
N GLY A 8 10.21 -6.02 9.71
CA GLY A 8 10.82 -5.28 8.61
C GLY A 8 11.55 -6.16 7.61
N ALA A 9 12.14 -7.29 8.04
CA ALA A 9 12.84 -8.22 7.16
C ALA A 9 11.89 -8.99 6.22
N THR A 10 10.65 -9.26 6.65
CA THR A 10 9.59 -9.83 5.82
C THR A 10 9.28 -8.93 4.64
N ILE A 11 9.12 -7.63 4.92
CA ILE A 11 8.82 -6.63 3.90
C ILE A 11 10.03 -6.42 2.99
N ASP A 12 11.23 -6.30 3.56
CA ASP A 12 12.47 -6.11 2.81
C ASP A 12 12.70 -7.27 1.84
N GLY A 13 12.54 -8.51 2.31
CA GLY A 13 12.65 -9.70 1.46
C GLY A 13 11.61 -9.76 0.34
N PHE A 14 10.37 -9.34 0.60
CA PHE A 14 9.33 -9.26 -0.43
C PHE A 14 9.66 -8.18 -1.48
N VAL A 15 10.18 -7.03 -1.05
CA VAL A 15 10.57 -5.93 -1.93
C VAL A 15 11.83 -6.23 -2.74
N GLU A 16 12.77 -7.01 -2.18
CA GLU A 16 13.95 -7.52 -2.89
C GLU A 16 13.58 -8.55 -3.97
N ASP A 17 12.50 -9.31 -3.77
CA ASP A 17 11.98 -10.25 -4.76
C ASP A 17 11.23 -9.49 -5.87
N GLU A 18 11.99 -8.91 -6.80
CA GLU A 18 11.43 -8.11 -7.87
C GLU A 18 10.43 -8.87 -8.75
N GLU A 19 10.51 -10.19 -8.90
CA GLU A 19 9.51 -10.96 -9.65
C GLU A 19 8.17 -11.00 -8.90
N ALA A 20 8.18 -11.38 -7.63
CA ALA A 20 6.98 -11.42 -6.80
C ALA A 20 6.40 -10.01 -6.61
N PHE A 21 7.26 -9.04 -6.33
CA PHE A 21 6.88 -7.63 -6.18
C PHE A 21 6.30 -7.07 -7.47
N ASN A 22 6.94 -7.25 -8.63
CA ASN A 22 6.42 -6.74 -9.90
C ASN A 22 5.09 -7.38 -10.28
N SER A 23 4.94 -8.70 -10.13
CA SER A 23 3.67 -9.36 -10.42
C SER A 23 2.57 -8.82 -9.51
N TRP A 24 2.85 -8.67 -8.22
CA TRP A 24 1.86 -8.18 -7.27
C TRP A 24 1.54 -6.69 -7.45
N VAL A 25 2.54 -5.85 -7.74
CA VAL A 25 2.33 -4.44 -8.09
C VAL A 25 1.50 -4.32 -9.36
N HIS A 26 1.73 -5.19 -10.35
CA HIS A 26 0.93 -5.22 -11.57
C HIS A 26 -0.51 -5.68 -11.32
N ASP A 27 -0.73 -6.75 -10.55
CA ASP A 27 -2.09 -7.18 -10.16
C ASP A 27 -2.82 -6.09 -9.35
N SER A 28 -2.10 -5.42 -8.44
CA SER A 28 -2.66 -4.31 -7.66
C SER A 28 -2.97 -3.14 -8.59
N PHE A 29 -2.03 -2.69 -9.41
CA PHE A 29 -2.24 -1.62 -10.37
C PHE A 29 -3.42 -1.91 -11.30
N ALA A 30 -3.53 -3.13 -11.83
CA ALA A 30 -4.64 -3.54 -12.69
C ALA A 30 -5.99 -3.65 -11.95
N ALA A 31 -5.98 -3.83 -10.63
CA ALA A 31 -7.19 -3.78 -9.81
C ALA A 31 -7.61 -2.32 -9.51
N LEU A 32 -6.65 -1.40 -9.50
CA LEU A 32 -6.85 0.03 -9.27
C LEU A 32 -7.27 0.78 -10.55
N ASP A 33 -6.71 0.38 -11.69
CA ASP A 33 -6.92 0.91 -13.04
C ASP A 33 -8.28 0.43 -13.59
N GLU A 34 -9.35 1.16 -13.26
CA GLU A 34 -10.74 0.76 -13.55
C GLU A 34 -11.06 0.96 -15.03
N ASP A 35 -10.45 1.96 -15.66
CA ASP A 35 -10.61 2.27 -17.08
C ASP A 35 -9.56 1.60 -17.98
N GLN A 36 -8.58 0.91 -17.39
CA GLN A 36 -7.51 0.18 -18.07
C GLN A 36 -6.69 1.06 -19.01
N ASP A 37 -6.50 2.33 -18.64
CA ASP A 37 -5.80 3.31 -19.45
C ASP A 37 -4.27 3.25 -19.23
N GLY A 38 -3.83 2.49 -18.21
CA GLY A 38 -2.43 2.29 -17.87
C GLY A 38 -1.85 3.36 -16.94
N VAL A 39 -2.67 4.25 -16.38
CA VAL A 39 -2.33 5.22 -15.34
C VAL A 39 -3.39 5.20 -14.23
N LEU A 40 -3.02 5.64 -13.02
CA LEU A 40 -3.99 5.81 -11.94
C LEU A 40 -4.27 7.29 -11.75
N SER A 41 -5.53 7.64 -11.98
CA SER A 41 -6.04 8.97 -11.69
C SER A 41 -6.20 9.17 -10.18
N TYR A 42 -6.23 10.44 -9.76
CA TYR A 42 -6.49 10.79 -8.35
C TYR A 42 -7.77 10.14 -7.81
N GLU A 43 -8.84 10.08 -8.60
CA GLU A 43 -10.12 9.49 -8.18
C GLU A 43 -10.04 7.97 -7.97
N GLU A 44 -9.24 7.27 -8.78
CA GLU A 44 -9.02 5.83 -8.69
C GLU A 44 -8.17 5.49 -7.46
N MET A 45 -7.09 6.24 -7.25
CA MET A 45 -6.26 6.05 -6.06
C MET A 45 -7.00 6.46 -4.77
N LEU A 46 -7.90 7.45 -4.84
CA LEU A 46 -8.70 7.88 -3.69
C LEU A 46 -9.68 6.79 -3.24
N LYS A 47 -10.35 6.09 -4.18
CA LYS A 47 -11.21 4.92 -3.84
C LYS A 47 -10.44 3.90 -3.01
N GLU A 48 -9.17 3.71 -3.32
CA GLU A 48 -8.37 2.64 -2.73
C GLU A 48 -7.64 3.04 -1.46
N LEU A 49 -7.26 4.31 -1.32
CA LEU A 49 -6.87 4.87 -0.03
C LEU A 49 -8.05 4.89 0.96
N GLN A 50 -9.28 5.04 0.47
CA GLN A 50 -10.49 4.83 1.26
C GLN A 50 -10.69 3.34 1.60
N CYS A 51 -10.46 2.41 0.66
CA CYS A 51 -10.49 0.96 0.92
C CYS A 51 -9.38 0.51 1.90
N LEU A 52 -8.20 1.14 1.86
CA LEU A 52 -7.08 0.90 2.77
C LEU A 52 -7.38 1.35 4.20
N ARG A 53 -8.54 1.96 4.45
CA ARG A 53 -8.98 2.41 5.78
C ARG A 53 -7.92 3.28 6.48
N VAL A 54 -7.16 4.08 5.72
CA VAL A 54 -6.15 5.01 6.27
C VAL A 54 -6.77 5.97 7.29
N PHE A 55 -8.07 6.27 7.11
CA PHE A 55 -8.91 6.94 8.09
C PHE A 55 -10.04 6.00 8.54
N GLU A 56 -9.68 5.00 9.33
CA GLU A 56 -10.66 4.14 9.99
C GLU A 56 -11.41 4.97 11.06
N THR A 57 -12.70 5.23 10.82
CA THR A 57 -13.63 5.79 11.82
C THR A 57 -13.91 4.82 12.98
N GLU A 58 -13.29 3.65 12.97
CA GLU A 58 -13.53 2.53 13.89
C GLU A 58 -12.55 2.51 15.07
N PHE A 59 -11.50 3.35 15.07
CA PHE A 59 -10.53 3.46 16.17
C PHE A 59 -11.04 4.24 17.40
N GLY A 60 -12.36 4.25 17.64
CA GLY A 60 -12.98 4.81 18.85
C GLY A 60 -12.82 6.32 19.02
N ILE A 61 -12.26 7.01 18.03
CA ILE A 61 -12.21 8.47 17.95
C ILE A 61 -13.24 8.86 16.91
N ASP A 62 -14.44 9.23 17.36
CA ASP A 62 -15.47 9.92 16.57
C ASP A 62 -14.95 11.33 16.22
N VAL A 63 -13.90 11.40 15.42
CA VAL A 63 -13.56 12.61 14.70
C VAL A 63 -14.23 12.44 13.35
N LYS A 64 -15.36 13.13 13.19
CA LYS A 64 -15.88 13.47 11.86
C LYS A 64 -14.79 14.29 11.17
N THR A 65 -13.82 13.62 10.57
CA THR A 65 -12.79 14.30 9.80
C THR A 65 -13.50 14.93 8.62
N ASP A 66 -13.39 16.24 8.50
CA ASP A 66 -14.08 16.99 7.45
C ASP A 66 -13.60 16.41 6.10
N PRO A 67 -14.50 16.04 5.18
CA PRO A 67 -14.11 15.40 3.92
C PRO A 67 -13.09 16.24 3.13
N ASP A 68 -13.07 17.56 3.34
CA ASP A 68 -12.09 18.49 2.79
C ASP A 68 -10.69 18.32 3.40
N GLU A 69 -10.58 18.07 4.71
CA GLU A 69 -9.31 17.79 5.39
C GLU A 69 -8.75 16.42 4.99
N VAL A 70 -9.61 15.40 4.85
CA VAL A 70 -9.18 14.08 4.38
C VAL A 70 -8.71 14.15 2.93
N ALA A 71 -9.44 14.88 2.08
CA ALA A 71 -9.03 15.13 0.70
C ALA A 71 -7.68 15.87 0.63
N GLY A 72 -7.40 16.81 1.54
CA GLY A 72 -6.11 17.48 1.62
C GLY A 72 -4.96 16.52 1.96
N VAL A 73 -5.16 15.59 2.90
CA VAL A 73 -4.16 14.57 3.25
C VAL A 73 -3.97 13.57 2.10
N TYR A 74 -5.05 13.14 1.45
CA TYR A 74 -4.96 12.27 0.28
C TYR A 74 -4.29 12.95 -0.91
N CYS A 75 -4.56 14.23 -1.14
CA CYS A 75 -3.88 15.03 -2.17
C CYS A 75 -2.39 15.17 -1.88
N PHE A 76 -2.02 15.42 -0.61
CA PHE A 76 -0.61 15.43 -0.20
C PHE A 76 0.07 14.07 -0.36
N LEU A 77 -0.62 12.97 0.00
CA LEU A 77 -0.12 11.62 -0.22
C LEU A 77 0.02 11.34 -1.73
N PHE A 78 -0.97 11.69 -2.55
CA PHE A 78 -0.92 11.52 -3.99
C PHE A 78 0.25 12.28 -4.60
N SER A 79 0.48 13.54 -4.22
CA SER A 79 1.65 14.31 -4.66
C SER A 79 3.00 13.74 -4.21
N GLN A 80 3.03 12.88 -3.19
CA GLN A 80 4.23 12.16 -2.79
C GLN A 80 4.46 10.89 -3.61
N PHE A 81 3.41 10.34 -4.20
CA PHE A 81 3.49 9.19 -5.12
C PHE A 81 3.82 9.66 -6.55
N ASP A 82 3.24 10.79 -6.96
CA ASP A 82 3.41 11.41 -8.29
C ASP A 82 4.81 12.06 -8.38
N CYS A 83 5.78 11.27 -8.87
CA CYS A 83 7.18 11.67 -8.86
C CYS A 83 7.49 12.67 -9.98
N ASP A 84 6.73 12.64 -11.08
CA ASP A 84 6.88 13.56 -12.19
C ASP A 84 5.92 14.77 -12.13
N SER A 85 5.02 14.80 -11.14
CA SER A 85 4.02 15.85 -10.92
C SER A 85 3.12 16.07 -12.14
N ASN A 86 2.87 15.01 -12.91
CA ASN A 86 2.05 15.08 -14.12
C ASN A 86 0.53 15.04 -13.79
N GLY A 87 0.16 14.75 -12.54
CA GLY A 87 -1.22 14.64 -12.06
C GLY A 87 -1.88 13.26 -12.24
N VAL A 88 -1.13 12.27 -12.70
CA VAL A 88 -1.50 10.86 -12.86
C VAL A 88 -0.38 9.97 -12.33
N LEU A 89 -0.67 8.73 -11.98
CA LEU A 89 0.34 7.78 -11.53
C LEU A 89 0.53 6.70 -12.57
N ASP A 90 1.63 6.75 -13.31
CA ASP A 90 1.99 5.64 -14.16
C ASP A 90 2.46 4.43 -13.34
N PHE A 91 2.56 3.29 -14.01
CA PHE A 91 3.00 2.05 -13.39
C PHE A 91 4.40 2.14 -12.75
N GLU A 92 5.35 2.88 -13.35
CA GLU A 92 6.70 2.99 -12.78
C GLU A 92 6.71 3.86 -11.52
N ASP A 93 5.94 4.93 -11.51
CA ASP A 93 5.74 5.80 -10.35
C ASP A 93 5.01 5.06 -9.23
N PHE A 94 3.93 4.37 -9.54
CA PHE A 94 3.21 3.54 -8.57
C PHE A 94 4.11 2.46 -7.97
N LYS A 95 4.90 1.77 -8.80
CA LYS A 95 5.88 0.77 -8.36
C LYS A 95 6.94 1.39 -7.45
N THR A 96 7.51 2.52 -7.84
CA THR A 96 8.60 3.19 -7.10
C THR A 96 8.11 3.73 -5.77
N ALA A 97 6.93 4.37 -5.77
CA ALA A 97 6.31 4.90 -4.57
C ALA A 97 5.91 3.77 -3.60
N THR A 98 5.28 2.71 -4.11
CA THR A 98 4.93 1.52 -3.32
C THR A 98 6.19 0.87 -2.71
N LYS A 99 7.26 0.73 -3.50
CA LYS A 99 8.55 0.21 -3.03
C LYS A 99 9.14 1.06 -1.91
N ARG A 100 9.17 2.39 -2.09
CA ARG A 100 9.65 3.32 -1.06
C ARG A 100 8.82 3.27 0.21
N MET A 101 7.49 3.23 0.09
CA MET A 101 6.60 3.16 1.24
C MET A 101 6.81 1.86 2.02
N MET A 102 6.89 0.71 1.33
CA MET A 102 7.19 -0.58 1.96
C MET A 102 8.55 -0.57 2.67
N LEU A 103 9.60 -0.02 2.04
CA LEU A 103 10.92 0.09 2.68
C LEU A 103 10.91 1.04 3.89
N ALA A 104 10.20 2.16 3.81
CA ALA A 104 10.06 3.08 4.94
C ALA A 104 9.28 2.44 6.10
N VAL A 105 8.25 1.65 5.79
CA VAL A 105 7.49 0.87 6.77
C VAL A 105 8.39 -0.22 7.37
N ALA A 106 9.20 -0.90 6.57
CA ALA A 106 10.18 -1.89 7.03
C ALA A 106 11.23 -1.27 7.99
N ASP A 107 11.77 -0.10 7.64
CA ASP A 107 12.71 0.66 8.47
C ASP A 107 12.04 1.12 9.77
N GLY A 108 10.80 1.62 9.70
CA GLY A 108 10.02 2.04 10.86
C GLY A 108 9.57 0.90 11.79
N LEU A 109 9.29 -0.28 11.23
CA LEU A 109 9.01 -1.52 11.97
C LEU A 109 10.26 -2.08 12.64
N GLY A 110 11.41 -1.94 11.98
CA GLY A 110 12.65 -2.58 12.38
C GLY A 110 12.54 -4.11 12.41
N LEU A 111 13.42 -4.75 13.17
CA LEU A 111 13.48 -6.22 13.28
C LEU A 111 12.53 -6.80 14.32
N LEU A 112 11.69 -5.96 14.97
CA LEU A 112 10.77 -6.43 15.98
C LEU A 112 9.49 -6.94 15.32
N PRO A 113 9.08 -8.19 15.58
CA PRO A 113 7.83 -8.71 15.06
C PRO A 113 6.67 -7.94 15.70
N LEU A 114 5.87 -7.28 14.86
CA LEU A 114 4.62 -6.64 15.26
C LEU A 114 3.43 -7.45 14.76
N GLN A 115 2.40 -7.54 15.61
CA GLN A 115 1.14 -8.14 15.25
C GLN A 115 0.22 -7.06 14.67
N MET A 116 -0.23 -7.24 13.44
CA MET A 116 -1.07 -6.29 12.72
C MET A 116 -2.35 -6.95 12.24
N ILE A 117 -3.44 -6.18 12.21
CA ILE A 117 -4.70 -6.60 11.60
C ILE A 117 -4.66 -6.12 10.16
N LEU A 118 -4.68 -7.05 9.21
CA LEU A 118 -4.53 -6.76 7.80
C LEU A 118 -5.80 -7.14 7.02
N GLU A 119 -6.23 -6.26 6.13
CA GLU A 119 -7.30 -6.52 5.17
C GLU A 119 -6.85 -7.54 4.10
N GLU A 120 -7.81 -8.25 3.52
CA GLU A 120 -7.56 -9.16 2.40
C GLU A 120 -7.14 -8.36 1.16
N GLY A 121 -6.01 -8.74 0.54
CA GLY A 121 -5.45 -8.00 -0.60
C GLY A 121 -4.53 -6.83 -0.22
N SER A 122 -4.36 -6.52 1.06
CA SER A 122 -3.49 -5.40 1.48
C SER A 122 -2.01 -5.64 1.20
N PHE A 123 -1.28 -4.55 0.95
CA PHE A 123 0.16 -4.46 0.72
C PHE A 123 0.97 -5.35 1.68
N LEU A 124 0.72 -5.21 2.98
CA LEU A 124 1.47 -5.93 4.01
C LEU A 124 1.05 -7.40 4.10
N LYS A 125 -0.22 -7.73 3.82
CA LYS A 125 -0.69 -9.12 3.87
C LYS A 125 0.01 -9.96 2.80
N LYS A 126 0.23 -9.38 1.61
CA LYS A 126 0.93 -10.05 0.52
C LYS A 126 2.41 -10.32 0.83
N ALA A 127 3.07 -9.43 1.57
CA ALA A 127 4.42 -9.69 2.08
C ALA A 127 4.44 -10.89 3.06
N VAL A 128 3.43 -11.03 3.92
CA VAL A 128 3.28 -12.19 4.83
C VAL A 128 2.98 -13.48 4.07
N GLU A 129 2.09 -13.43 3.07
CA GLU A 129 1.78 -14.59 2.22
C GLU A 129 3.01 -15.07 1.46
N TRP A 130 3.83 -14.15 0.94
CA TRP A 130 5.10 -14.48 0.26
C TRP A 130 6.09 -15.15 1.22
N GLU A 131 6.29 -14.61 2.42
CA GLU A 131 7.17 -15.22 3.43
C GLU A 131 6.66 -16.60 3.87
N SER A 132 5.34 -16.72 4.07
CA SER A 132 4.69 -17.99 4.39
C SER A 132 4.90 -19.02 3.29
N THR A 133 4.88 -18.60 2.02
CA THR A 133 5.13 -19.49 0.87
C THR A 133 6.59 -19.95 0.81
N LYS A 134 7.54 -19.14 1.27
CA LYS A 134 8.96 -19.54 1.43
C LYS A 134 9.20 -20.45 2.64
N LEU A 135 8.34 -20.42 3.65
CA LEU A 135 8.46 -21.20 4.89
C LEU A 135 7.82 -22.60 4.81
N VAL A 136 7.16 -22.96 3.70
CA VAL A 136 6.62 -24.32 3.50
C VAL A 136 7.69 -25.21 2.84
N PRO A 137 8.18 -26.27 3.52
CA PRO A 137 9.15 -27.22 2.98
C PRO A 137 8.56 -28.24 1.98
#